data_AF-A0A952UD61-F1
#
_entry.id   AF-A0A952UD61-F1
#
_cell.length_a   1.000
_cell.length_b   1.000
_cell.length_c   1.000
_cell.angle_alpha   90.00
_cell.angle_beta   90.00
_cell.angle_gamma   90.00
#
_symmetry.space_group_name_H-M   'P 1'
#
loop_
_entity.id
_entity.type
_entity.pdbx_description
1 polymer ?
#
loop_
_entity_poly.entity_id
_entity_poly.type
_entity_poly.pdbx_seq_one_letter_code
_entity_poly.pdbx_strand_id
1 'polypeptide(L)'
;MTILRGATALAAAALLALTLAGCGTTAETSTDTDTGSSTDESTDTTDGGFAGVTLPGTGDYSVPDQAPYGSYELPDYQDGLPAGCTWQTYLEDGTVFGDGVTNGQFIFITDVHVRFVTNGCPDWVQFQ
;
A
#
# COMPACT_ATOMS: atom_id res chain seq x y z
N MET A 1 14.02 -57.46 -7.19
CA MET A 1 12.65 -57.80 -7.62
C MET A 1 11.87 -56.48 -7.71
N THR A 2 11.41 -56.17 -8.92
CA THR A 2 10.59 -55.05 -9.41
C THR A 2 9.43 -54.71 -8.45
N ILE A 3 8.94 -53.49 -8.27
CA ILE A 3 7.99 -52.82 -9.19
C ILE A 3 7.89 -51.30 -8.91
N LEU A 4 8.09 -50.57 -10.00
CA LEU A 4 7.72 -49.20 -10.35
C LEU A 4 6.18 -48.99 -10.25
N ARG A 5 5.68 -47.82 -9.81
CA ARG A 5 4.54 -47.07 -10.41
C ARG A 5 3.87 -46.11 -9.41
N GLY A 6 3.68 -44.88 -9.86
CA GLY A 6 2.82 -43.89 -9.20
C GLY A 6 2.87 -42.54 -9.91
N ALA A 7 2.66 -42.53 -11.23
CA ALA A 7 2.46 -41.31 -12.02
C ALA A 7 0.95 -41.12 -12.26
N THR A 8 0.42 -39.97 -11.85
CA THR A 8 -0.90 -39.42 -12.24
C THR A 8 -0.77 -37.90 -12.06
N ALA A 9 -0.54 -37.08 -13.09
CA ALA A 9 -1.37 -36.71 -14.25
C ALA A 9 -2.26 -35.47 -13.99
N LEU A 10 -1.91 -34.40 -14.70
CA LEU A 10 -2.76 -33.43 -15.41
C LEU A 10 -3.91 -32.68 -14.70
N ALA A 11 -3.78 -31.34 -14.68
CA ALA A 11 -4.85 -30.39 -15.05
C ALA A 11 -4.17 -29.06 -15.44
N ALA A 12 -3.92 -28.80 -16.72
CA ALA A 12 -4.83 -28.20 -17.72
C ALA A 12 -5.16 -26.73 -17.42
N ALA A 13 -4.63 -25.88 -18.30
CA ALA A 13 -4.73 -24.43 -18.34
C ALA A 13 -6.16 -23.93 -18.57
N ALA A 14 -6.46 -22.74 -18.04
CA ALA A 14 -7.51 -21.87 -18.53
C ALA A 14 -6.97 -20.45 -18.69
N LEU A 15 -6.67 -20.08 -19.94
CA LEU A 15 -6.52 -18.71 -20.40
C LEU A 15 -7.92 -18.11 -20.59
N LEU A 16 -8.13 -16.88 -20.11
CA LEU A 16 -9.06 -15.94 -20.75
C LEU A 16 -8.62 -14.51 -20.44
N ALA A 17 -7.99 -13.90 -21.44
CA ALA A 17 -7.84 -12.46 -21.57
C ALA A 17 -9.19 -11.86 -21.98
N LEU A 18 -9.56 -10.71 -21.40
CA LEU A 18 -10.50 -9.80 -22.05
C LEU A 18 -9.97 -8.38 -21.94
N THR A 19 -9.58 -7.87 -23.11
CA THR A 19 -9.09 -6.54 -23.37
C THR A 19 -10.23 -5.53 -23.51
N LEU A 20 -9.84 -4.26 -23.43
CA LEU A 20 -10.24 -3.15 -24.33
C LEU A 20 -11.28 -2.15 -23.82
N ALA A 21 -10.78 -0.91 -23.71
CA ALA A 21 -11.33 0.33 -24.22
C ALA A 21 -12.65 0.87 -23.64
N GLY A 22 -12.51 1.95 -22.86
CA GLY A 22 -13.55 2.95 -22.64
C GLY A 22 -12.96 4.35 -22.79
N CYS A 23 -12.79 4.81 -24.02
CA CYS A 23 -12.58 6.22 -24.36
C CYS A 23 -13.95 6.88 -24.48
N GLY A 24 -14.16 8.01 -23.81
CA GLY A 24 -15.40 8.77 -23.87
C GLY A 24 -15.16 10.25 -23.57
N THR A 25 -14.78 11.00 -24.60
CA THR A 25 -14.95 12.46 -24.64
C THR A 25 -16.12 12.75 -25.57
N THR A 26 -17.14 13.48 -25.12
CA THR A 26 -17.95 14.41 -25.95
C THR A 26 -18.69 15.37 -25.01
N ALA A 27 -18.73 16.64 -25.43
CA ALA A 27 -19.12 17.82 -24.69
C ALA A 27 -20.57 18.28 -24.97
N GLU A 28 -20.98 19.32 -24.22
CA GLU A 28 -22.03 20.32 -24.47
C GLU A 28 -23.51 19.93 -24.28
N THR A 29 -24.18 20.51 -23.27
CA THR A 29 -25.21 21.57 -23.43
C THR A 29 -26.05 21.75 -22.15
N SER A 30 -26.23 23.02 -21.80
CA SER A 30 -26.87 23.64 -20.63
C SER A 30 -28.30 23.21 -20.31
N THR A 31 -28.67 23.30 -19.03
CA THR A 31 -30.02 23.67 -18.58
C THR A 31 -29.91 24.35 -17.20
N ASP A 32 -30.22 25.65 -17.16
CA ASP A 32 -30.53 26.43 -15.97
C ASP A 32 -31.65 25.77 -15.15
N THR A 33 -31.49 25.72 -13.83
CA THR A 33 -32.59 25.98 -12.86
C THR A 33 -31.97 26.24 -11.48
N ASP A 34 -32.03 27.50 -11.06
CA ASP A 34 -31.94 27.94 -9.67
C ASP A 34 -32.94 27.18 -8.79
N THR A 35 -32.47 26.58 -7.69
CA THR A 35 -33.26 26.43 -6.46
C THR A 35 -32.28 26.29 -5.30
N GLY A 36 -32.27 27.31 -4.46
CA GLY A 36 -31.33 27.46 -3.36
C GLY A 36 -31.38 26.34 -2.33
N SER A 37 -30.21 26.01 -1.82
CA SER A 37 -30.02 25.56 -0.45
C SER A 37 -28.65 26.00 0.00
N SER A 38 -28.64 26.73 1.12
CA SER A 38 -27.46 27.14 1.85
C SER A 38 -26.44 26.01 1.87
N THR A 39 -25.30 26.24 1.22
CA THR A 39 -24.13 25.39 1.39
C THR A 39 -23.08 26.33 1.92
N ASP A 40 -22.77 26.15 3.20
CA ASP A 40 -21.63 26.75 3.86
C ASP A 40 -20.44 26.76 2.92
N GLU A 41 -19.86 27.95 2.78
CA GLU A 41 -18.55 28.20 2.19
C GLU A 41 -17.53 27.31 2.91
N SER A 42 -17.42 26.06 2.46
CA SER A 42 -16.29 25.21 2.80
C SER A 42 -15.15 25.79 2.02
N THR A 43 -14.44 26.66 2.72
CA THR A 43 -13.16 27.25 2.36
C THR A 43 -12.33 26.13 1.76
N ASP A 44 -12.08 26.23 0.46
CA ASP A 44 -11.10 25.44 -0.26
C ASP A 44 -9.75 25.75 0.39
N THR A 45 -9.45 25.02 1.46
CA THR A 45 -8.11 24.99 2.03
C THR A 45 -7.34 24.14 1.03
N THR A 46 -6.84 24.82 -0.01
CA THR A 46 -5.60 24.44 -0.66
C THR A 46 -4.51 24.55 0.42
N ASP A 47 -4.54 23.62 1.37
CA ASP A 47 -3.48 23.39 2.32
C ASP A 47 -2.30 22.97 1.45
N GLY A 48 -1.13 23.51 1.74
CA GLY A 48 0.12 23.11 1.11
C GLY A 48 0.47 21.69 1.55
N GLY A 49 -0.36 20.73 1.14
CA GLY A 49 -0.48 19.39 1.67
C GLY A 49 0.87 18.71 1.61
N PHE A 50 1.30 18.20 2.76
CA PHE A 50 2.49 17.40 2.88
C PHE A 50 2.51 16.34 1.76
N ALA A 51 3.45 16.49 0.83
CA ALA A 51 3.69 15.50 -0.22
C ALA A 51 4.63 14.43 0.35
N GLY A 52 4.08 13.57 1.20
CA GLY A 52 4.81 12.45 1.79
C GLY A 52 5.29 11.44 0.75
N VAL A 53 6.34 10.69 1.09
CA VAL A 53 6.78 9.56 0.27
C VAL A 53 5.81 8.40 0.41
N THR A 54 5.49 7.75 -0.72
CA THR A 54 4.78 6.47 -0.73
C THR A 54 5.76 5.34 -0.97
N LEU A 55 5.82 4.38 -0.06
CA LEU A 55 6.55 3.12 -0.26
C LEU A 55 5.58 2.07 -0.78
N PRO A 56 5.94 1.31 -1.83
CA PRO A 56 5.11 0.21 -2.29
C PRO A 56 4.84 -0.78 -1.14
N GLY A 57 3.71 -1.48 -1.21
CA GLY A 57 3.26 -2.20 -0.05
C GLY A 57 4.12 -3.38 0.38
N THR A 58 4.55 -4.23 -0.56
CA THR A 58 5.45 -5.37 -0.30
C THR A 58 6.83 -5.10 -0.87
N GLY A 59 7.86 -5.19 -0.03
CA GLY A 59 9.23 -4.98 -0.46
C GLY A 59 10.27 -5.11 0.64
N ASP A 60 11.51 -4.86 0.23
CA ASP A 60 12.70 -4.82 1.08
C ASP A 60 13.44 -3.52 0.74
N TYR A 61 13.40 -2.58 1.68
CA TYR A 61 13.83 -1.20 1.50
C TYR A 61 15.07 -0.93 2.36
N SER A 62 16.16 -0.48 1.74
CA SER A 62 17.28 0.09 2.46
C SER A 62 16.89 1.44 3.05
N VAL A 63 17.19 1.65 4.33
CA VAL A 63 16.96 2.92 5.03
C VAL A 63 18.29 3.67 5.09
N PRO A 64 18.34 4.98 4.75
CA PRO A 64 17.24 5.84 4.30
C PRO A 64 17.02 5.88 2.77
N ASP A 65 17.85 5.21 1.97
CA ASP A 65 17.89 5.43 0.52
C ASP A 65 16.57 5.13 -0.22
N GLN A 66 15.90 4.05 0.16
CA GLN A 66 14.64 3.61 -0.44
C GLN A 66 13.44 3.87 0.46
N ALA A 67 13.65 3.80 1.78
CA ALA A 67 12.67 4.18 2.79
C ALA A 67 13.25 5.32 3.64
N PRO A 68 13.00 6.59 3.27
CA PRO A 68 13.48 7.74 4.01
C PRO A 68 13.00 7.76 5.46
N TYR A 69 13.72 8.47 6.34
CA TYR A 69 13.28 8.67 7.71
C TYR A 69 11.93 9.38 7.76
N GLY A 70 11.06 8.95 8.66
CA GLY A 70 9.72 9.49 8.77
C GLY A 70 8.73 8.56 9.45
N SER A 71 7.50 9.04 9.56
CA SER A 71 6.36 8.25 10.07
C SER A 71 5.52 7.78 8.90
N TYR A 72 5.28 6.48 8.81
CA TYR A 72 4.48 5.87 7.75
C TYR A 72 3.26 5.15 8.33
N GLU A 73 2.16 5.18 7.58
CA GLU A 73 0.92 4.51 7.92
C GLU A 73 0.35 3.72 6.75
N LEU A 74 -0.56 2.79 7.06
CA LEU A 74 -1.48 2.19 6.10
C LEU A 74 -2.83 2.92 6.20
N PRO A 75 -3.14 3.88 5.30
CA PRO A 75 -4.22 4.83 5.49
C PRO A 75 -5.60 4.19 5.64
N ASP A 76 -5.88 3.11 4.91
CA ASP A 76 -7.16 2.40 4.94
C ASP A 76 -7.29 1.36 6.08
N TYR A 77 -6.27 1.25 6.94
CA TYR A 77 -6.13 0.15 7.91
C TYR A 77 -5.98 0.68 9.35
N GLN A 78 -6.83 1.65 9.70
CA GLN A 78 -6.83 2.31 11.01
C GLN A 78 -7.29 1.41 12.17
N ASP A 79 -7.96 0.30 11.87
CA ASP A 79 -8.46 -0.66 12.86
C ASP A 79 -7.54 -1.89 13.01
N GLY A 80 -6.38 -1.90 12.34
CA GLY A 80 -5.38 -2.95 12.44
C GLY A 80 -4.82 -3.40 11.09
N LEU A 81 -3.82 -4.28 11.13
CA LEU A 81 -3.13 -4.74 9.92
C LEU A 81 -4.04 -5.56 8.99
N PRO A 82 -3.92 -5.36 7.66
CA PRO A 82 -4.54 -6.24 6.67
C PRO A 82 -4.15 -7.71 6.89
N ALA A 83 -5.04 -8.63 6.55
CA ALA A 83 -4.76 -10.06 6.64
C ALA A 83 -3.55 -10.44 5.76
N GLY A 84 -2.54 -11.04 6.38
CA GLY A 84 -1.31 -11.43 5.70
C GLY A 84 -0.27 -10.32 5.55
N CYS A 85 -0.58 -9.08 5.97
CA CYS A 85 0.40 -8.02 6.06
C CYS A 85 1.29 -8.22 7.28
N THR A 86 2.60 -8.29 7.05
CA THR A 86 3.63 -8.33 8.08
C THR A 86 4.73 -7.36 7.72
N TRP A 87 5.35 -6.75 8.72
CA TRP A 87 6.47 -5.86 8.50
C TRP A 87 7.47 -5.92 9.65
N GLN A 88 8.72 -5.59 9.35
CA GLN A 88 9.84 -5.61 10.28
C GLN A 88 10.83 -4.51 9.91
N THR A 89 11.44 -3.88 10.91
CA THR A 89 12.64 -3.08 10.72
C THR A 89 13.83 -3.76 11.35
N TYR A 90 15.00 -3.54 10.77
CA TYR A 90 16.26 -4.10 11.24
C TYR A 90 17.22 -3.00 11.64
N LEU A 91 17.98 -3.28 12.68
CA LEU A 91 19.16 -2.50 13.08
C LEU A 91 20.40 -3.00 12.33
N GLU A 92 21.50 -2.26 12.46
CA GLU A 92 22.77 -2.57 11.78
C GLU A 92 23.32 -3.97 12.12
N ASP A 93 23.07 -4.46 13.32
CA ASP A 93 23.49 -5.79 13.79
C ASP A 93 22.57 -6.93 13.32
N GLY A 94 21.52 -6.62 12.54
CA GLY A 94 20.52 -7.56 12.06
C GLY A 94 19.41 -7.87 13.07
N THR A 95 19.41 -7.24 14.25
CA THR A 95 18.32 -7.37 15.23
C THR A 95 17.03 -6.78 14.64
N VAL A 96 15.93 -7.51 14.77
CA VAL A 96 14.59 -6.99 14.45
C VAL A 96 14.18 -6.04 15.56
N PHE A 97 13.92 -4.79 15.19
CA PHE A 97 13.42 -3.81 16.14
C PHE A 97 11.96 -4.12 16.49
N GLY A 98 11.65 -4.18 17.78
CA GLY A 98 10.28 -4.44 18.25
C GLY A 98 9.83 -5.90 18.16
N ASP A 99 10.72 -6.88 18.38
CA ASP A 99 10.37 -8.31 18.47
C ASP A 99 9.13 -8.51 19.39
N GLY A 100 8.01 -8.95 18.79
CA GLY A 100 6.71 -9.13 19.45
C GLY A 100 5.75 -7.92 19.45
N VAL A 101 6.16 -6.75 18.94
CA VAL A 101 5.40 -5.47 18.94
C VAL A 101 5.14 -4.93 17.52
N THR A 102 5.78 -5.46 16.49
CA THR A 102 5.72 -5.00 15.07
C THR A 102 4.41 -5.31 14.32
N ASN A 103 3.27 -5.37 15.01
CA ASN A 103 1.97 -5.69 14.40
C ASN A 103 0.99 -4.50 14.42
N GLY A 104 1.49 -3.27 14.22
CA GLY A 104 0.66 -2.07 14.10
C GLY A 104 0.56 -1.54 12.67
N GLN A 105 -0.43 -0.72 12.35
CA GLN A 105 -0.52 -0.06 11.04
C GLN A 105 0.40 1.17 10.87
N PHE A 106 1.20 1.48 11.89
CA PHE A 106 2.11 2.63 11.92
C PHE A 106 3.54 2.17 12.14
N ILE A 107 4.48 2.87 11.50
CA ILE A 107 5.91 2.66 11.70
C ILE A 107 6.66 4.00 11.73
N PHE A 108 7.68 4.07 12.57
CA PHE A 108 8.58 5.21 12.70
C PHE A 108 9.97 4.79 12.26
N ILE A 109 10.41 5.24 11.09
CA ILE A 109 11.73 4.96 10.54
C ILE A 109 12.66 6.10 10.95
N THR A 110 13.70 5.76 11.72
CA THR A 110 14.74 6.67 12.21
C THR A 110 16.13 6.18 11.82
N ASP A 111 17.16 6.95 12.18
CA ASP A 111 18.58 6.72 11.90
C ASP A 111 19.16 5.41 12.48
N VAL A 112 18.49 4.79 13.46
CA VAL A 112 18.91 3.49 14.00
C VAL A 112 18.52 2.32 13.10
N HIS A 113 17.58 2.54 12.17
CA HIS A 113 17.09 1.50 11.27
C HIS A 113 17.90 1.51 9.98
N VAL A 114 18.27 0.33 9.50
CA VAL A 114 19.03 0.17 8.26
C VAL A 114 18.22 -0.48 7.15
N ARG A 115 17.11 -1.14 7.51
CA ARG A 115 16.27 -1.88 6.57
C ARG A 115 14.84 -1.98 7.04
N PHE A 116 13.90 -1.87 6.12
CA PHE A 116 12.47 -2.05 6.33
C PHE A 116 11.96 -3.11 5.36
N VAL A 117 11.34 -4.17 5.89
CA VAL A 117 10.81 -5.29 5.09
C VAL A 117 9.32 -5.41 5.34
N THR A 118 8.55 -5.50 4.27
CA THR A 118 7.10 -5.63 4.28
C THR A 118 6.66 -6.78 3.38
N ASN A 119 5.63 -7.52 3.80
CA ASN A 119 5.11 -8.64 3.03
C ASN A 119 3.60 -8.67 3.14
N GLY A 120 2.90 -8.73 2.00
CA GLY A 120 1.43 -8.78 1.95
C GLY A 120 0.74 -7.47 2.34
N CYS A 121 1.49 -6.38 2.47
CA CYS A 121 0.97 -5.08 2.86
C CYS A 121 0.55 -4.24 1.64
N PRO A 122 -0.46 -3.37 1.77
CA PRO A 122 -0.70 -2.22 0.90
C PRO A 122 0.39 -1.16 1.02
N ASP A 123 0.35 -0.18 0.13
CA ASP A 123 1.32 0.92 0.09
C ASP A 123 1.34 1.71 1.42
N TRP A 124 2.54 2.03 1.86
CA TRP A 124 2.80 2.82 3.06
C TRP A 124 2.91 4.29 2.70
N VAL A 125 2.16 5.14 3.38
CA VAL A 125 2.13 6.57 3.12
C VAL A 125 2.79 7.29 4.27
N GLN A 126 3.77 8.14 3.97
CA GLN A 126 4.34 9.02 4.97
C GLN A 126 3.30 10.08 5.36
N PHE A 127 3.20 10.43 6.64
CA PHE A 127 2.19 11.38 7.13
C PHE A 127 2.75 12.49 8.05
N GLN A 128 4.07 12.55 8.25
CA GLN A 128 4.77 13.62 8.99
C GLN A 128 6.14 13.93 8.37
#